data_AF-A0A2D9FXP3-F1
#
_entry.id   AF-A0A2D9FXP3-F1
#
_cell.length_a   1.000
_cell.length_b   1.000
_cell.length_c   1.000
_cell.angle_alpha   90.00
_cell.angle_beta   90.00
_cell.angle_gamma   90.00
#
_symmetry.space_group_name_H-M   'P 1'
#
loop_
_entity.id
_entity.type
_entity.pdbx_description
1 polymer ?
#
loop_
_entity_poly.entity_id
_entity_poly.type
_entity_poly.pdbx_seq_one_letter_code
_entity_poly.pdbx_strand_id
1 'polypeptide(L)' 'MSEGVYLQNFLIVMPGEEPFMTQWFEKENHWREGMTVFNLHSGRYSTDGEEWKEIERDHL' A
#
# COMPACT_ATOMS: atom_id res chain seq x y z
N MET A 1 9.18 11.79 25.73
CA MET A 1 9.63 10.74 24.80
C MET A 1 8.41 10.34 24.00
N SER A 2 8.22 10.86 22.78
CA SER A 2 7.13 10.38 21.91
C SER A 2 7.63 9.13 21.22
N GLU A 3 7.00 7.99 21.50
CA GLU A 3 7.24 6.74 20.78
C GLU A 3 7.08 7.01 19.28
N GLY A 4 8.16 6.82 18.53
CA GLY A 4 8.14 6.98 17.08
C GLY A 4 7.22 5.92 16.51
N VAL A 5 6.02 6.32 16.08
CA VAL A 5 5.13 5.47 15.32
C VAL A 5 5.85 5.17 14.00
N TYR A 6 6.49 4.01 13.91
CA TYR A 6 6.98 3.49 12.64
C TYR A 6 5.76 3.10 11.81
N LEU A 7 5.18 4.08 11.11
CA LEU A 7 4.03 3.86 10.24
C LEU A 7 4.52 3.00 9.06
N GLN A 8 4.25 1.71 9.13
CA GLN A 8 4.26 0.87 7.93
C GLN A 8 3.11 1.38 7.06
N ASN A 9 3.46 2.22 6.08
CA ASN A 9 2.49 3.00 5.33
C ASN A 9 1.84 2.19 4.21
N PHE A 10 2.51 1.12 3.74
CA PHE A 10 2.08 0.39 2.57
C PHE A 10 1.99 -1.11 2.81
N LEU A 11 0.90 -1.72 2.36
CA LEU A 11 0.77 -3.16 2.16
C LEU A 11 0.83 -3.45 0.66
N ILE A 12 1.69 -4.38 0.27
CA ILE A 12 1.87 -4.81 -1.11
C ILE A 12 1.33 -6.23 -1.25
N VAL A 13 0.45 -6.43 -2.23
CA VAL A 13 -0.11 -7.73 -2.59
C VAL A 13 0.17 -7.99 -4.06
N MET A 14 0.61 -9.20 -4.41
CA MET A 14 0.85 -9.60 -5.79
C MET A 14 0.49 -11.08 -5.97
N PRO A 15 -0.09 -11.49 -7.13
CA PRO A 15 -0.33 -12.89 -7.44
C PRO A 15 0.94 -13.74 -7.35
N GLY A 16 0.89 -14.83 -6.60
CA GLY A 16 1.99 -15.80 -6.50
C GLY A 16 3.11 -15.44 -5.52
N GLU A 17 3.02 -14.28 -4.86
CA GLU A 17 3.97 -13.82 -3.83
C GLU A 17 3.24 -13.65 -2.49
N GLU A 18 3.95 -13.87 -1.39
CA GLU A 18 3.42 -13.56 -0.05
C GLU A 18 3.29 -12.03 0.13
N PRO A 19 2.20 -11.54 0.75
CA PRO A 19 2.02 -10.12 0.97
C PRO A 19 3.06 -9.58 1.98
N PHE A 20 3.50 -8.34 1.79
CA PHE A 20 4.46 -7.72 2.68
C PHE A 20 4.16 -6.24 2.91
N MET A 21 4.63 -5.73 4.05
CA MET A 21 4.49 -4.31 4.40
C MET A 21 5.82 -3.57 4.21
N THR A 22 5.72 -2.31 3.81
CA THR A 22 6.87 -1.41 3.65
C THR A 22 6.53 0.01 4.10
N GLN A 23 7.55 0.77 4.50
CA GLN A 23 7.40 2.17 4.92
C GLN A 23 7.31 3.13 3.72
N TRP A 24 7.81 2.70 2.55
CA TRP A 24 7.99 3.55 1.38
C TRP A 24 7.63 2.81 0.10
N PHE A 25 6.93 3.48 -0.81
CA PHE A 25 6.62 2.99 -2.15
C PHE A 25 6.86 4.10 -3.19
N GLU A 26 7.67 3.81 -4.21
CA GLU A 26 7.94 4.64 -5.37
C GLU A 26 7.61 3.83 -6.61
N LYS A 27 6.69 4.32 -7.44
CA LYS A 27 6.21 3.56 -8.59
C LYS A 27 7.36 3.20 -9.54
N GLU A 28 8.22 4.16 -9.86
CA GLU A 28 9.30 4.03 -10.84
C GLU A 28 10.30 2.93 -10.49
N ASN A 29 10.44 2.63 -9.19
CA ASN A 29 11.42 1.69 -8.67
C ASN A 29 10.81 0.38 -8.15
N HIS A 30 9.58 0.43 -7.63
CA HIS A 30 8.97 -0.69 -6.91
C HIS A 30 7.78 -1.32 -7.64
N TRP A 31 7.17 -0.64 -8.62
CA TRP A 31 5.99 -1.14 -9.30
C TRP A 31 6.30 -2.32 -10.23
N ARG A 32 5.42 -3.32 -10.24
CA ARG A 32 5.40 -4.42 -11.20
C ARG A 32 3.96 -4.71 -11.59
N GLU A 33 3.75 -5.17 -12.83
CA GLU A 33 2.43 -5.57 -13.31
C GLU A 33 1.80 -6.62 -12.40
N GLY A 34 0.52 -6.45 -12.07
CA GLY A 34 -0.22 -7.34 -11.18
C GLY A 34 -0.11 -7.02 -9.69
N MET A 35 0.69 -6.02 -9.29
CA MET A 35 0.69 -5.55 -7.91
C MET A 35 -0.63 -4.86 -7.53
N THR A 36 -0.98 -4.91 -6.25
CA THR A 36 -1.91 -3.98 -5.61
C THR A 36 -1.20 -3.36 -4.43
N VAL A 37 -1.15 -2.04 -4.39
CA VAL A 37 -0.46 -1.25 -3.37
C VAL A 37 -1.50 -0.53 -2.55
N PHE A 38 -1.58 -0.84 -1.26
CA PHE A 38 -2.46 -0.16 -0.32
C PHE A 38 -1.65 0.81 0.50
N ASN A 39 -1.93 2.11 0.40
CA ASN A 39 -1.44 3.12 1.33
C ASN A 39 -2.40 3.20 2.54
N LEU A 40 -1.99 2.57 3.63
CA LEU A 40 -2.76 2.46 4.86
C LEU A 40 -2.87 3.80 5.61
N HIS A 41 -1.92 4.72 5.40
CA HIS A 41 -1.98 6.06 6.00
C HIS A 41 -3.07 6.92 5.35
N SER A 42 -3.12 6.94 4.02
CA SER A 42 -4.13 7.72 3.28
C SER A 42 -5.44 6.97 3.06
N GLY A 43 -5.51 5.67 3.37
CA GLY A 43 -6.69 4.85 3.12
C GLY A 43 -6.98 4.70 1.63
N ARG A 44 -5.95 4.63 0.80
CA ARG A 44 -6.06 4.52 -0.67
C ARG A 44 -5.31 3.32 -1.19
N TYR A 45 -5.68 2.84 -2.37
CA TYR A 45 -4.98 1.75 -3.04
C TYR A 45 -4.83 2.02 -4.53
N SER A 46 -3.85 1.38 -5.16
CA SER A 46 -3.61 1.42 -6.60
C SER A 46 -3.34 0.02 -7.15
N THR A 47 -3.84 -0.24 -8.36
CA THR A 47 -3.67 -1.51 -9.11
C THR A 47 -2.85 -1.32 -10.39
N ASP A 48 -2.38 -0.10 -10.67
CA ASP A 48 -1.52 0.26 -11.80
C ASP A 48 -0.31 1.12 -11.36
N GLY A 49 -0.24 1.48 -10.08
CA GLY A 49 0.77 2.36 -9.50
C GLY A 49 0.56 3.84 -9.83
N GLU A 50 -0.43 4.20 -10.65
CA GLU A 50 -0.72 5.57 -11.11
C GLU A 50 -2.02 6.11 -10.51
N GLU A 51 -3.11 5.40 -10.71
CA GLU A 51 -4.43 5.78 -10.21
C GLU A 51 -4.61 5.26 -8.79
N TRP A 52 -4.98 6.17 -7.89
CA TRP A 52 -5.24 5.85 -6.49
C TRP A 52 -6.73 6.00 -6.19
N LYS A 53 -7.33 4.92 -5.69
CA LYS A 53 -8.74 4.82 -5.31
C LYS A 53 -8.87 4.73 -3.80
N GLU A 54 -9.98 5.21 -3.24
CA GLU A 54 -10.25 5.09 -1.80
C GLU A 54 -10.57 3.65 -1.43
N ILE A 55 -10.03 3.18 -0.31
CA ILE A 55 -10.39 1.88 0.27
C ILE A 55 -11.77 2.03 0.88
N GLU A 56 -12.72 1.23 0.38
CA GLU A 56 -14.05 1.15 0.95
C GLU A 56 -13.96 0.67 2.40
N ARG A 57 -14.63 1.39 3.30
CA ARG A 57 -14.79 0.99 4.70
C ARG A 57 -16.26 0.61 4.87
N ASP A 58 -16.51 -0.63 5.26
CA ASP A 58 -17.84 -1.00 5.67
C ASP A 58 -18.21 -0.30 6.98
N HIS A 59 -19.52 -0.22 7.23
CA HIS A 59 -20.07 0.36 8.45
C HIS A 59 -20.48 -0.72 9.47
N LEU A 60 -19.86 -1.90 9.40
CA LEU A 60 -20.14 -3.02 10.30
C LEU A 60 -19.47 -2.85 11.67
#